data_AF-R5WZ79-F1
#
_entry.id   AF-R5WZ79-F1
#
_cell.length_a   1.000
_cell.length_b   1.000
_cell.length_c   1.000
_cell.angle_alpha   90.00
_cell.angle_beta   90.00
_cell.angle_gamma   90.00
#
_symmetry.space_group_name_H-M   'P 1'
#
loop_
_entity.id
_entity.type
_entity.pdbx_description
1 polymer ?
#
loop_
_entity_poly.entity_id
_entity_poly.type
_entity_poly.pdbx_seq_one_letter_code
_entity_poly.pdbx_strand_id
1 'polypeptide(L)'
;MEEVKNETKRKYKYDAFISYRHIEPDLTIAKILHDMIEKFNIPKHLRTTLNENNNENLIDDKHVFRVFRDREELSTKDLSTMIEEAIADSENLIVICSKRTFISPWCRKEVQLFKKIHGMNNIIPVLIEGEPDESFLDELKNLKTTFINSENIEEEKNIELLAADIRPDEVKSPSFKGYEILENSKDPKMNELTKKSLDILKKSEIYRIVASMLNVNYGDLKLRHQERYLKRIIYTSVAASIAMLIFVVSVTTLYLKSVASERKANEQSSLMTLNMANEANLQGNRMLGVLIAQEAMKNVSPKMEKYNKLEAQYENILNNSLITLPFSNQFILPTESETVSFGISSDSKWLISSGSFNNAIIWDLDNGGIKKTLTFEAPVVSIALSPDSKKSYVGTANNKIFEVNMENYEIKNVFGNSTLPAVAMRISKNNKYLFALRNALILDVFDIQNQKKLYSFTFPIDNMITGFAENPQTNNFFYFEKR
;
A
#
# COMPACT_ATOMS: atom_id res chain seq x y z
N MET A 1 49.33 -53.11 -54.83
CA MET A 1 48.09 -53.33 -55.61
C MET A 1 46.99 -53.41 -54.57
N GLU A 2 46.06 -52.47 -54.44
CA GLU A 2 45.60 -51.40 -55.34
C GLU A 2 45.51 -50.06 -54.61
N GLU A 3 45.87 -48.98 -55.32
CA GLU A 3 45.55 -47.61 -54.96
C GLU A 3 44.03 -47.42 -54.97
N VAL A 4 43.42 -47.16 -53.80
CA VAL A 4 42.07 -46.58 -53.76
C VAL A 4 42.23 -45.06 -53.80
N LYS A 5 41.89 -44.52 -54.96
CA LYS A 5 41.91 -43.12 -55.39
C LYS A 5 41.57 -42.12 -54.28
N ASN A 6 42.45 -41.13 -54.12
CA ASN A 6 42.08 -39.81 -53.63
C ASN A 6 40.95 -39.25 -54.52
N GLU A 7 39.71 -39.34 -54.06
CA GLU A 7 38.63 -38.54 -54.62
C GLU A 7 38.87 -37.08 -54.22
N THR A 8 39.26 -36.27 -55.19
CA THR A 8 39.23 -34.81 -55.08
C THR A 8 37.84 -34.38 -54.61
N LYS A 9 37.71 -33.92 -53.36
CA LYS A 9 36.44 -33.46 -52.79
C LYS A 9 35.82 -32.39 -53.70
N ARG A 10 34.68 -32.74 -54.30
CA ARG A 10 33.95 -31.90 -55.27
C ARG A 10 33.38 -30.68 -54.54
N LYS A 11 33.55 -29.49 -55.12
CA LYS A 11 33.02 -28.24 -54.55
C LYS A 11 31.54 -28.09 -54.93
N TYR A 12 30.65 -28.22 -53.96
CA TYR A 12 29.20 -28.08 -54.13
C TYR A 12 28.76 -26.60 -54.10
N LYS A 13 27.69 -26.28 -54.84
CA LYS A 13 27.07 -24.94 -54.85
C LYS A 13 26.05 -24.77 -53.73
N TYR A 14 25.36 -25.86 -53.39
CA TYR A 14 24.33 -25.94 -52.36
C TYR A 14 24.75 -26.93 -51.27
N ASP A 15 24.46 -26.59 -50.01
CA ASP A 15 24.74 -27.48 -48.87
C ASP A 15 23.69 -28.59 -48.77
N ALA A 16 22.48 -28.35 -49.27
CA ALA A 16 21.42 -29.36 -49.35
C ALA A 16 20.40 -29.10 -50.48
N PHE A 17 19.83 -30.19 -51.01
CA PHE A 17 18.63 -30.20 -51.83
C PHE A 17 17.46 -30.80 -51.03
N ILE A 18 16.29 -30.17 -51.04
CA ILE A 18 15.09 -30.72 -50.39
C ILE A 18 14.17 -31.36 -51.45
N SER A 19 14.05 -32.68 -51.41
CA SER A 19 13.08 -33.47 -52.19
C SER A 19 11.82 -33.72 -51.36
N TYR A 20 10.67 -33.36 -51.92
CA TYR A 20 9.37 -33.46 -51.25
C TYR A 20 8.26 -33.53 -52.29
N ARG A 21 7.07 -33.94 -51.84
CA ARG A 21 5.86 -33.89 -52.67
C ARG A 21 5.22 -32.50 -52.55
N HIS A 22 4.83 -31.91 -53.68
CA HIS A 22 4.16 -30.59 -53.75
C HIS A 22 2.69 -30.63 -53.29
N ILE A 23 2.44 -31.22 -52.12
CA ILE A 23 1.11 -31.39 -51.52
C ILE A 23 1.23 -31.15 -50.01
N GLU A 24 0.18 -30.65 -49.36
CA GLU A 24 0.15 -30.46 -47.91
C GLU A 24 0.04 -31.79 -47.15
N PRO A 25 0.70 -31.99 -45.98
CA PRO A 25 1.57 -31.04 -45.29
C PRO A 25 3.04 -30.99 -45.75
N ASP A 26 3.47 -31.86 -46.66
CA ASP A 26 4.85 -31.99 -47.14
C ASP A 26 5.41 -30.64 -47.64
N LEU A 27 4.61 -29.87 -48.39
CA LEU A 27 4.93 -28.53 -48.88
C LEU A 27 5.23 -27.52 -47.76
N THR A 28 4.32 -27.40 -46.78
CA THR A 28 4.49 -26.47 -45.65
C THR A 28 5.72 -26.84 -44.82
N ILE A 29 5.94 -28.13 -44.58
CA ILE A 29 7.10 -28.63 -43.84
C ILE A 29 8.39 -28.33 -44.61
N ALA A 30 8.44 -28.60 -45.92
CA ALA A 30 9.61 -28.29 -46.76
C ALA A 30 9.98 -26.82 -46.72
N LYS A 31 8.99 -25.93 -46.84
CA LYS A 31 9.20 -24.48 -46.82
C LYS A 31 9.77 -24.01 -45.48
N ILE A 32 9.23 -24.46 -44.36
CA ILE A 32 9.70 -24.04 -43.04
C ILE A 32 11.05 -24.67 -42.72
N LEU A 33 11.29 -25.91 -43.12
CA LEU A 33 12.58 -26.58 -42.97
C LEU A 33 13.67 -25.83 -43.74
N HIS A 34 13.40 -25.44 -44.99
CA HIS A 34 14.26 -24.59 -45.81
C HIS A 34 14.65 -23.30 -45.07
N ASP A 35 13.65 -22.53 -44.63
CA ASP A 35 13.85 -21.29 -43.85
C ASP A 35 14.66 -21.50 -42.56
N MET A 36 14.45 -22.63 -41.87
CA MET A 36 15.11 -22.95 -40.61
C MET A 36 16.57 -23.32 -40.80
N ILE A 37 16.91 -24.06 -41.86
CA ILE A 37 18.29 -24.43 -42.17
C ILE A 37 19.07 -23.18 -42.57
N GLU A 38 18.55 -22.33 -43.46
CA GLU A 38 19.25 -21.11 -43.90
C GLU A 38 19.55 -20.14 -42.74
N LYS A 39 18.67 -20.10 -41.72
CA LYS A 39 18.82 -19.23 -40.53
C LYS A 39 19.55 -19.92 -39.38
N PHE A 40 19.94 -21.18 -39.53
CA PHE A 40 20.56 -21.95 -38.44
C PHE A 40 21.97 -21.43 -38.15
N ASN A 41 22.24 -21.04 -36.90
CA ASN A 41 23.54 -20.51 -36.51
C ASN A 41 24.40 -21.58 -35.84
N ILE A 42 25.53 -21.92 -36.47
CA ILE A 42 26.47 -22.92 -35.97
C ILE A 42 27.19 -22.38 -34.71
N PRO A 43 27.19 -23.13 -33.58
CA PRO A 43 27.91 -22.72 -32.37
C PRO A 43 29.41 -22.54 -32.60
N LYS A 44 30.00 -21.49 -31.99
CA LYS A 44 31.42 -21.13 -32.15
C LYS A 44 32.42 -22.27 -31.92
N HIS A 45 32.16 -23.18 -30.98
CA HIS A 45 33.07 -24.29 -30.65
C HIS A 45 33.11 -25.35 -31.75
N LEU A 46 31.94 -25.71 -32.30
CA LEU A 46 31.84 -26.68 -33.40
C LEU A 46 32.44 -26.14 -34.69
N ARG A 47 32.37 -24.81 -34.86
CA ARG A 47 32.99 -24.13 -36.00
C ARG A 47 34.52 -24.26 -35.98
N THR A 48 35.14 -24.13 -34.81
CA THR A 48 36.59 -24.33 -34.66
C THR A 48 36.98 -25.77 -35.02
N THR A 49 36.28 -26.77 -34.47
CA THR A 49 36.56 -28.19 -34.75
C THR A 49 36.31 -28.59 -36.21
N LEU A 50 35.28 -28.00 -36.84
CA LEU A 50 35.00 -28.24 -38.26
C LEU A 50 36.04 -27.59 -39.18
N ASN A 51 36.53 -26.39 -38.83
CA ASN A 51 37.57 -25.69 -39.57
C ASN A 51 38.94 -26.37 -39.44
N GLU A 52 39.22 -27.06 -38.33
CA GLU A 52 40.44 -27.85 -38.14
C GLU A 52 40.44 -29.13 -39.00
N ASN A 53 39.27 -29.71 -39.27
CA ASN A 53 39.12 -30.93 -40.07
C ASN A 53 38.97 -30.67 -41.58
N ASN A 54 38.57 -29.47 -41.99
CA ASN A 54 38.37 -29.09 -43.40
C ASN A 54 39.42 -28.05 -43.84
N ASN A 55 40.44 -28.50 -44.59
CA ASN A 55 41.58 -27.68 -45.00
C ASN A 55 41.31 -26.58 -46.05
N GLU A 56 40.09 -26.43 -46.59
CA GLU A 56 39.85 -25.49 -47.71
C GLU A 56 38.69 -24.49 -47.55
N ASN A 57 37.78 -24.68 -46.57
CA ASN A 57 36.67 -23.75 -46.35
C ASN A 57 36.59 -23.35 -44.87
N LEU A 58 37.18 -22.20 -44.51
CA LEU A 58 36.92 -21.60 -43.21
C LEU A 58 35.44 -21.21 -43.13
N ILE A 59 34.71 -21.87 -42.23
CA ILE A 59 33.38 -21.48 -41.81
C ILE A 59 33.52 -20.15 -41.06
N ASP A 60 33.19 -19.04 -41.74
CA ASP A 60 33.27 -17.67 -41.22
C ASP A 60 32.20 -17.40 -40.13
N ASP A 61 32.22 -16.24 -39.48
CA ASP A 61 31.35 -15.85 -38.32
C ASP A 61 29.84 -15.97 -38.56
N LYS A 62 29.41 -16.16 -39.82
CA LYS A 62 28.04 -16.50 -40.23
C LYS A 62 28.07 -17.43 -41.44
N HIS A 63 28.23 -18.72 -41.22
CA HIS A 63 27.92 -19.69 -42.27
C HIS A 63 26.42 -19.62 -42.59
N VAL A 64 26.12 -19.27 -43.83
CA VAL A 64 24.76 -19.23 -44.37
C VAL A 64 24.59 -20.47 -45.20
N PHE A 65 23.78 -21.41 -44.72
CA PHE A 65 23.44 -22.61 -45.47
C PHE A 65 22.68 -22.22 -46.74
N ARG A 66 23.12 -22.76 -47.88
CA ARG A 66 22.51 -22.59 -49.20
C ARG A 66 21.71 -23.83 -49.52
N VAL A 67 20.39 -23.75 -49.36
CA VAL A 67 19.50 -24.89 -49.58
C VAL A 67 18.68 -24.67 -50.85
N PHE A 68 18.73 -25.64 -51.76
CA PHE A 68 17.89 -25.63 -52.95
C PHE A 68 16.54 -26.30 -52.65
N ARG A 69 15.46 -25.61 -53.03
CA ARG A 69 14.08 -26.12 -52.99
C ARG A 69 13.41 -25.75 -54.30
N ASP A 70 12.73 -26.71 -54.92
CA ASP A 70 11.93 -26.49 -56.12
C ASP A 70 10.92 -25.34 -55.92
N ARG A 71 10.87 -24.41 -56.87
CA ARG A 71 10.03 -23.19 -56.85
C ARG A 71 8.95 -23.35 -57.92
N GLU A 72 7.68 -23.16 -57.55
CA GLU A 72 6.47 -23.36 -58.39
C GLU A 72 6.32 -22.43 -59.62
N GLU A 73 7.36 -21.77 -60.10
CA GLU A 73 7.25 -20.88 -61.26
C GLU A 73 8.43 -21.10 -62.21
N LEU A 74 8.28 -21.95 -63.24
CA LEU A 74 8.98 -21.86 -64.55
C LEU A 74 8.50 -22.95 -65.54
N SER A 75 8.37 -22.58 -66.82
CA SER A 75 7.70 -23.34 -67.89
C SER A 75 8.51 -24.53 -68.45
N THR A 76 8.13 -25.74 -68.03
CA THR A 76 8.05 -27.06 -68.71
C THR A 76 9.07 -27.56 -69.77
N LYS A 77 10.17 -26.90 -70.10
CA LYS A 77 11.24 -27.53 -70.93
C LYS A 77 12.66 -27.46 -70.36
N ASP A 78 12.99 -26.46 -69.55
CA ASP A 78 14.32 -26.34 -68.90
C ASP A 78 14.33 -26.76 -67.41
N LEU A 79 13.19 -27.19 -66.86
CA LEU A 79 13.09 -27.51 -65.43
C LEU A 79 13.85 -28.80 -65.05
N SER A 80 13.78 -29.83 -65.90
CA SER A 80 14.43 -31.12 -65.61
C SER A 80 15.95 -31.02 -65.60
N THR A 81 16.54 -30.23 -66.50
CA THR A 81 17.98 -29.99 -66.52
C THR A 81 18.43 -29.18 -65.31
N MET A 82 17.69 -28.15 -64.91
CA MET A 82 17.99 -27.38 -63.70
C MET A 82 17.94 -28.21 -62.41
N ILE A 83 16.97 -29.12 -62.29
CA ILE A 83 16.88 -30.02 -61.13
C ILE A 83 18.04 -31.03 -61.13
N GLU A 84 18.36 -31.61 -62.29
CA GLU A 84 19.48 -32.54 -62.42
C GLU A 84 20.82 -31.88 -62.09
N GLU A 85 21.03 -30.63 -62.53
CA GLU A 85 22.19 -29.80 -62.15
C GLU A 85 22.19 -29.44 -60.67
N ALA A 86 21.05 -29.01 -60.11
CA ALA A 86 20.95 -28.67 -58.70
C ALA A 86 21.23 -29.87 -57.79
N ILE A 87 20.79 -31.07 -58.17
CA ILE A 87 21.09 -32.32 -57.46
C ILE A 87 22.58 -32.62 -57.55
N ALA A 88 23.20 -32.51 -58.73
CA ALA A 88 24.63 -32.73 -58.93
C ALA A 88 25.52 -31.73 -58.16
N ASP A 89 25.01 -30.52 -57.93
CA ASP A 89 25.70 -29.44 -57.24
C ASP A 89 25.34 -29.33 -55.74
N SER A 90 24.59 -30.30 -55.18
CA SER A 90 24.19 -30.33 -53.77
C SER A 90 24.99 -31.37 -52.97
N GLU A 91 25.50 -30.99 -51.80
CA GLU A 91 26.26 -31.91 -50.94
C GLU A 91 25.37 -32.97 -50.25
N ASN A 92 24.19 -32.56 -49.82
CA ASN A 92 23.23 -33.40 -49.10
C ASN A 92 21.87 -33.44 -49.80
N LEU A 93 21.15 -34.55 -49.65
CA LEU A 93 19.76 -34.69 -50.08
C LEU A 93 18.86 -34.89 -48.87
N ILE A 94 17.97 -33.95 -48.61
CA ILE A 94 16.95 -34.07 -47.57
C ILE A 94 15.66 -34.56 -48.23
N VAL A 95 15.12 -35.70 -47.78
CA VAL A 95 13.92 -36.30 -48.36
C VAL A 95 12.79 -36.26 -47.35
N ILE A 96 11.70 -35.56 -47.65
CA ILE A 96 10.50 -35.57 -46.82
C ILE A 96 9.70 -36.83 -47.11
N CYS A 97 9.71 -37.77 -46.17
CA CYS A 97 9.11 -39.09 -46.30
C CYS A 97 7.69 -39.11 -45.71
N SER A 98 6.71 -39.23 -46.60
CA SER A 98 5.31 -39.55 -46.28
C SER A 98 4.86 -40.78 -47.07
N LYS A 99 3.70 -41.36 -46.71
CA LYS A 99 3.08 -42.45 -47.50
C LYS A 99 2.84 -42.04 -48.96
N ARG A 100 2.74 -40.72 -49.19
CA ARG A 100 2.50 -40.13 -50.51
C ARG A 100 3.81 -39.86 -51.25
N THR A 101 4.91 -39.53 -50.57
CA THR A 101 6.24 -39.40 -51.19
C THR A 101 6.65 -40.72 -51.83
N PHE A 102 6.35 -41.86 -51.18
CA PHE A 102 6.64 -43.20 -51.70
C PHE A 102 6.14 -43.45 -53.14
N ILE A 103 4.97 -42.89 -53.47
CA ILE A 103 4.28 -43.08 -54.75
C ILE A 103 4.77 -42.08 -55.82
N SER A 104 5.50 -41.02 -55.44
CA SER A 104 5.91 -39.94 -56.34
C SER A 104 7.02 -40.37 -57.32
N PRO A 105 6.77 -40.39 -58.65
CA PRO A 105 7.81 -40.71 -59.64
C PRO A 105 8.95 -39.69 -59.65
N TRP A 106 8.64 -38.43 -59.32
CA TRP A 106 9.61 -37.34 -59.29
C TRP A 106 10.60 -37.51 -58.13
N CYS A 107 10.11 -37.63 -56.89
CA CYS A 107 10.97 -37.84 -55.73
C CYS A 107 11.83 -39.11 -55.90
N ARG A 108 11.26 -40.17 -56.48
CA ARG A 108 12.01 -41.39 -56.82
C ARG A 108 13.15 -41.11 -57.79
N LYS A 109 12.90 -40.38 -58.87
CA LYS A 109 13.93 -40.01 -59.86
C LYS A 109 15.03 -39.17 -59.21
N GLU A 110 14.69 -38.23 -58.34
CA GLU A 110 15.64 -37.38 -57.62
C GLU A 110 16.54 -38.20 -56.69
N VAL A 111 15.97 -39.10 -55.89
CA VAL A 111 16.73 -40.01 -55.00
C VAL A 111 17.64 -40.93 -55.81
N GLN A 112 17.13 -41.53 -56.90
CA GLN A 112 17.92 -42.37 -57.78
C GLN A 112 19.10 -41.61 -58.40
N LEU A 113 18.87 -40.39 -58.85
CA LEU A 113 19.90 -39.55 -59.45
C LEU A 113 20.96 -39.17 -58.43
N PHE A 114 20.57 -38.69 -57.25
CA PHE A 114 21.52 -38.34 -56.19
C PHE A 114 22.33 -39.55 -55.76
N LYS A 115 21.69 -40.71 -55.56
CA LYS A 115 22.36 -41.98 -55.24
C LYS A 115 23.38 -42.39 -56.31
N LYS A 116 23.09 -42.15 -57.59
CA LYS A 116 24.01 -42.44 -58.70
C LYS A 116 25.21 -41.49 -58.74
N ILE A 117 25.06 -40.23 -58.32
CA ILE A 117 26.11 -39.21 -58.39
C ILE A 117 26.97 -39.15 -57.12
N HIS A 118 26.33 -39.13 -55.94
CA HIS A 118 26.98 -38.86 -54.65
C HIS A 118 26.99 -40.07 -53.71
N GLY A 119 26.31 -41.16 -54.06
CA GLY A 119 26.11 -42.29 -53.17
C GLY A 119 25.06 -42.02 -52.09
N MET A 120 25.11 -42.79 -51.00
CA MET A 120 24.01 -42.93 -50.05
C MET A 120 24.20 -42.15 -48.74
N ASN A 121 25.45 -41.84 -48.39
CA ASN A 121 25.83 -41.36 -47.05
C ASN A 121 25.27 -39.97 -46.72
N ASN A 122 24.93 -39.18 -47.73
CA ASN A 122 24.45 -37.79 -47.57
C ASN A 122 22.95 -37.64 -47.82
N ILE A 123 22.18 -38.73 -47.72
CA ILE A 123 20.71 -38.68 -47.78
C ILE A 123 20.15 -38.65 -46.36
N ILE A 124 19.31 -37.65 -46.07
CA ILE A 124 18.73 -37.37 -44.76
C ILE A 124 17.19 -37.52 -44.86
N PRO A 125 16.63 -38.68 -44.46
CA PRO A 125 15.19 -38.87 -44.44
C PRO A 125 14.53 -38.06 -43.32
N VAL A 126 13.45 -37.36 -43.61
CA VAL A 126 12.61 -36.65 -42.65
C VAL A 126 11.23 -37.31 -42.66
N LEU A 127 10.93 -38.10 -41.64
CA LEU A 127 9.70 -38.88 -41.57
C LEU A 127 8.56 -38.03 -41.01
N ILE A 128 7.50 -37.86 -41.81
CA ILE A 128 6.36 -36.98 -41.47
C ILE A 128 5.04 -37.74 -41.33
N GLU A 129 4.96 -38.93 -41.91
CA GLU A 129 3.77 -39.78 -41.95
C GLU A 129 4.17 -41.23 -42.17
N GLY A 130 3.44 -42.21 -41.62
CA GLY A 130 3.65 -43.64 -41.85
C GLY A 130 4.90 -44.20 -41.16
N GLU A 131 5.04 -45.52 -41.18
CA GLU A 131 6.27 -46.19 -40.73
C GLU A 131 7.36 -46.11 -41.81
N PRO A 132 8.65 -46.25 -41.46
CA PRO A 132 9.75 -46.24 -42.43
C PRO A 132 9.52 -47.18 -43.62
N ASP A 133 8.97 -48.38 -43.36
CA ASP A 133 8.65 -49.37 -44.39
C ASP A 133 7.55 -48.93 -45.38
N GLU A 134 6.67 -48.02 -44.98
CA GLU A 134 5.57 -47.53 -45.82
C GLU A 134 5.93 -46.22 -46.52
N SER A 135 6.81 -45.41 -45.93
CA SER A 135 7.07 -44.03 -46.35
C SER A 135 8.42 -43.82 -47.02
N PHE A 136 9.37 -44.73 -46.84
CA PHE A 136 10.65 -44.67 -47.55
C PHE A 136 10.50 -45.22 -48.96
N LEU A 137 11.13 -44.56 -49.92
CA LEU A 137 11.29 -45.07 -51.28
C LEU A 137 12.10 -46.37 -51.26
N ASP A 138 11.85 -47.28 -52.20
CA ASP A 138 12.53 -48.58 -52.25
C ASP A 138 14.05 -48.43 -52.36
N GLU A 139 14.51 -47.34 -52.98
CA GLU A 139 15.93 -47.01 -53.11
C GLU A 139 16.61 -46.65 -51.78
N LEU A 140 15.83 -46.29 -50.76
CA LEU A 140 16.25 -45.97 -49.39
C LEU A 140 16.12 -47.18 -48.45
N LYS A 141 15.45 -48.26 -48.87
CA LYS A 141 15.25 -49.48 -48.08
C LYS A 141 16.35 -50.52 -48.35
N ASN A 142 16.59 -51.38 -47.36
CA ASN A 142 17.44 -52.59 -47.48
C ASN A 142 18.83 -52.32 -48.09
N LEU A 143 19.51 -51.31 -47.59
CA LEU A 143 20.87 -50.97 -48.02
C LEU A 143 21.85 -51.97 -47.43
N LYS A 144 22.50 -52.74 -48.29
CA LYS A 144 23.55 -53.69 -47.89
C LYS A 144 24.91 -53.10 -48.24
N THR A 145 25.84 -53.15 -47.30
CA THR A 145 27.25 -52.90 -47.60
C THR A 145 28.07 -54.11 -47.21
N THR A 146 28.95 -54.54 -48.11
CA THR A 146 29.94 -55.57 -47.84
C THR A 146 31.09 -54.97 -47.06
N PHE A 147 31.31 -55.47 -45.85
CA PHE A 147 32.52 -55.20 -45.08
C PHE A 147 33.39 -56.46 -45.10
N ILE A 148 34.69 -56.27 -45.28
CA ILE A 148 35.66 -57.35 -45.10
C ILE A 148 35.98 -57.39 -43.61
N ASN A 149 35.56 -58.44 -42.92
CA ASN A 149 35.86 -58.61 -41.49
C ASN A 149 37.36 -58.90 -41.31
N SER A 150 37.85 -58.92 -40.06
CA SER A 150 39.26 -59.12 -39.69
C SER A 150 39.88 -60.43 -40.23
N GLU A 151 39.04 -61.33 -40.74
CA GLU A 151 39.37 -62.65 -41.29
C GLU A 151 39.28 -62.72 -42.84
N ASN A 152 39.19 -61.58 -43.54
CA ASN A 152 39.05 -61.50 -45.00
C ASN A 152 37.75 -62.13 -45.58
N ILE A 153 36.70 -62.24 -44.77
CA ILE A 153 35.38 -62.72 -45.20
C ILE A 153 34.47 -61.51 -45.45
N GLU A 154 33.82 -61.47 -46.62
CA GLU A 154 32.81 -60.47 -46.96
C GLU A 154 31.53 -60.72 -46.16
N GLU A 155 31.22 -59.85 -45.21
CA GLU A 155 29.95 -59.83 -44.48
C GLU A 155 29.06 -58.70 -44.99
N GLU A 156 27.82 -59.02 -45.38
CA GLU A 156 26.80 -58.02 -45.71
C GLU A 156 26.16 -57.49 -44.42
N LYS A 157 26.35 -56.19 -44.14
CA LYS A 157 25.65 -55.52 -43.05
C LYS A 157 24.59 -54.56 -43.61
N ASN A 158 23.40 -54.59 -43.01
CA ASN A 158 22.34 -53.64 -43.34
C ASN A 158 22.67 -52.27 -42.74
N ILE A 159 22.67 -51.23 -43.58
CA ILE A 159 22.75 -49.84 -43.15
C ILE A 159 21.34 -49.31 -42.99
N GLU A 160 21.01 -48.92 -41.76
CA GLU A 160 19.76 -48.22 -41.45
C GLU A 160 20.02 -46.71 -41.48
N LEU A 161 19.30 -45.99 -42.33
CA LEU A 161 19.39 -44.53 -42.40
C LEU A 161 18.72 -43.92 -41.17
N LEU A 162 19.45 -43.08 -40.44
CA LEU A 162 18.88 -42.35 -39.31
C LEU A 162 17.95 -41.25 -39.82
N ALA A 163 16.65 -41.45 -39.63
CA ALA A 163 15.63 -40.49 -40.01
C ALA A 163 15.38 -39.44 -38.92
N ALA A 164 15.09 -38.21 -39.33
CA ALA A 164 14.51 -37.20 -38.45
C ALA A 164 12.99 -37.43 -38.37
N ASP A 165 12.52 -38.02 -37.26
CA ASP A 165 11.11 -38.30 -37.03
C ASP A 165 10.39 -37.08 -36.46
N ILE A 166 9.56 -36.43 -37.28
CA ILE A 166 8.75 -35.27 -36.88
C ILE A 166 7.26 -35.61 -36.77
N ARG A 167 6.90 -36.89 -36.69
CA ARG A 167 5.50 -37.33 -36.52
C ARG A 167 5.00 -36.98 -35.11
N PRO A 168 3.84 -36.29 -34.99
CA PRO A 168 3.11 -36.17 -33.72
C PRO A 168 2.63 -37.53 -33.21
N ASP A 169 2.38 -37.65 -31.92
CA ASP A 169 1.93 -38.92 -31.30
C ASP A 169 0.65 -39.45 -31.95
N GLU A 170 -0.24 -38.56 -32.40
CA GLU A 170 -1.47 -38.95 -33.11
C GLU A 170 -1.21 -39.60 -34.47
N VAL A 171 -0.12 -39.21 -35.14
CA VAL A 171 0.28 -39.69 -36.48
C VAL A 171 1.08 -40.99 -36.38
N LYS A 172 1.74 -41.22 -35.24
CA LYS A 172 2.39 -42.50 -34.90
C LYS A 172 1.39 -43.60 -34.56
N SER A 173 0.15 -43.24 -34.22
CA SER A 173 -0.88 -44.24 -33.89
C SER A 173 -1.25 -45.08 -35.12
N PRO A 174 -1.35 -46.42 -35.01
CA PRO A 174 -1.85 -47.28 -36.09
C PRO A 174 -3.27 -46.94 -36.55
N SER A 175 -4.04 -46.20 -35.74
CA SER A 175 -5.37 -45.73 -36.09
C SER A 175 -5.37 -44.56 -37.08
N PHE A 176 -4.21 -43.94 -37.34
CA PHE A 176 -4.08 -42.83 -38.27
C PHE A 176 -4.14 -43.34 -39.71
N LYS A 177 -5.22 -43.00 -40.40
CA LYS A 177 -5.48 -43.48 -41.77
C LYS A 177 -4.67 -42.75 -42.85
N GLY A 178 -3.94 -41.70 -42.47
CA GLY A 178 -3.07 -40.93 -43.35
C GLY A 178 -3.56 -39.50 -43.63
N TYR A 179 -2.65 -38.64 -44.08
CA TYR A 179 -2.94 -37.24 -44.44
C TYR A 179 -3.80 -37.11 -45.70
N GLU A 180 -3.79 -38.11 -46.58
CA GLU A 180 -4.60 -38.14 -47.82
C GLU A 180 -6.11 -38.03 -47.53
N ILE A 181 -6.60 -38.71 -46.50
CA ILE A 181 -8.02 -38.67 -46.13
C ILE A 181 -8.40 -37.30 -45.57
N LEU A 182 -7.52 -36.71 -44.74
CA LEU A 182 -7.74 -35.40 -44.12
C LEU A 182 -7.72 -34.27 -45.15
N GLU A 183 -6.88 -34.40 -46.18
CA GLU A 183 -6.82 -33.48 -47.32
C GLU A 183 -8.11 -33.55 -48.14
N ASN A 184 -8.55 -34.76 -48.52
CA ASN A 184 -9.79 -34.97 -49.28
C ASN A 184 -11.03 -34.47 -48.52
N SER A 185 -11.06 -34.59 -47.19
CA SER A 185 -12.16 -34.10 -46.35
C SER A 185 -12.03 -32.63 -45.92
N LYS A 186 -10.94 -31.93 -46.29
CA LYS A 186 -10.60 -30.56 -45.84
C LYS A 186 -10.72 -30.38 -44.32
N ASP A 187 -10.29 -31.38 -43.56
CA ASP A 187 -10.41 -31.38 -42.10
C ASP A 187 -9.39 -30.38 -41.48
N PRO A 188 -9.81 -29.44 -40.61
CA PRO A 188 -8.89 -28.53 -39.92
C PRO A 188 -7.81 -29.25 -39.10
N LYS A 189 -8.02 -30.52 -38.75
CA LYS A 189 -7.06 -31.37 -38.04
C LYS A 189 -5.74 -31.51 -38.80
N MET A 190 -5.74 -31.43 -40.14
CA MET A 190 -4.50 -31.45 -40.92
C MET A 190 -3.57 -30.30 -40.50
N ASN A 191 -4.09 -29.07 -40.44
CA ASN A 191 -3.31 -27.89 -40.05
C ASN A 191 -2.83 -27.95 -38.60
N GLU A 192 -3.61 -28.57 -37.71
CA GLU A 192 -3.20 -28.79 -36.31
C GLU A 192 -2.02 -29.77 -36.22
N LEU A 193 -2.11 -30.91 -36.92
CA LEU A 193 -1.05 -31.91 -36.97
C LEU A 193 0.22 -31.34 -37.61
N THR A 194 0.10 -30.58 -38.71
CA THR A 194 1.24 -29.88 -39.33
C THR A 194 1.92 -28.95 -38.33
N LYS A 195 1.17 -28.18 -37.53
CA LYS A 195 1.75 -27.31 -36.50
C LYS A 195 2.49 -28.11 -35.42
N LYS A 196 1.95 -29.25 -34.99
CA LYS A 196 2.62 -30.15 -34.03
C LYS A 196 3.92 -30.72 -34.60
N SER A 197 3.92 -31.17 -35.86
CA SER A 197 5.13 -31.65 -36.54
C SER A 197 6.20 -30.57 -36.64
N LEU A 198 5.80 -29.34 -36.95
CA LEU A 198 6.70 -28.18 -37.01
C LEU A 198 7.29 -27.80 -35.64
N ASP A 199 6.54 -28.02 -34.55
CA ASP A 199 7.04 -27.77 -33.19
C ASP A 199 8.11 -28.81 -32.79
N ILE A 200 7.90 -30.08 -33.14
CA ILE A 200 8.90 -31.15 -32.98
C ILE A 200 10.17 -30.82 -33.79
N LEU A 201 9.98 -30.42 -35.05
CA LEU A 201 11.08 -30.01 -35.92
C LEU A 201 11.90 -28.87 -35.29
N LYS A 202 11.24 -27.82 -34.79
CA LYS A 202 11.89 -26.65 -34.17
C LYS A 202 12.62 -26.96 -32.87
N LYS A 203 12.06 -27.84 -32.04
CA LYS A 203 12.58 -28.10 -30.70
C LYS A 203 13.69 -29.14 -30.67
N SER A 204 13.62 -30.18 -31.50
CA SER A 204 14.56 -31.31 -31.41
C SER A 204 15.18 -31.72 -32.74
N GLU A 205 14.40 -31.88 -33.81
CA GLU A 205 14.88 -32.60 -34.99
C GLU A 205 15.66 -31.74 -36.00
N ILE A 206 15.50 -30.42 -36.00
CA ILE A 206 16.36 -29.53 -36.80
C ILE A 206 17.83 -29.72 -36.48
N TYR A 207 18.16 -29.96 -35.20
CA TYR A 207 19.52 -30.23 -34.77
C TYR A 207 20.04 -31.56 -35.34
N ARG A 208 19.18 -32.55 -35.58
CA ARG A 208 19.56 -33.85 -36.17
C ARG A 208 19.83 -33.71 -37.65
N ILE A 209 18.97 -32.97 -38.36
CA ILE A 209 19.13 -32.69 -39.80
C ILE A 209 20.44 -31.93 -40.03
N VAL A 210 20.67 -30.84 -39.27
CA VAL A 210 21.91 -30.06 -39.40
C VAL A 210 23.14 -30.84 -38.90
N ALA A 211 23.00 -31.68 -37.86
CA ALA A 211 24.08 -32.56 -37.41
C ALA A 211 24.54 -33.50 -38.53
N SER A 212 23.58 -34.13 -39.23
CA SER A 212 23.86 -35.01 -40.36
C SER A 212 24.50 -34.26 -41.53
N MET A 213 24.02 -33.05 -41.86
CA MET A 213 24.62 -32.21 -42.91
C MET A 213 26.08 -31.82 -42.62
N LEU A 214 26.38 -31.52 -41.35
CA LEU A 214 27.73 -31.11 -40.91
C LEU A 214 28.62 -32.29 -40.49
N ASN A 215 28.10 -33.52 -40.51
CA ASN A 215 28.74 -34.73 -40.02
C ASN A 215 29.26 -34.61 -38.57
N VAL A 216 28.44 -34.03 -37.68
CA VAL A 216 28.73 -33.86 -36.24
C VAL A 216 27.73 -34.64 -35.37
N ASN A 217 28.06 -34.88 -34.10
CA ASN A 217 27.14 -35.57 -33.19
C ASN A 217 25.95 -34.67 -32.81
N TYR A 218 24.73 -35.22 -32.89
CA TYR A 218 23.48 -34.57 -32.50
C TYR A 218 23.51 -33.99 -31.07
N GLY A 219 24.15 -34.69 -30.14
CA GLY A 219 24.25 -34.26 -28.74
C GLY A 219 24.93 -32.90 -28.58
N ASP A 220 25.98 -32.65 -29.37
CA ASP A 220 26.80 -31.43 -29.25
C ASP A 220 26.02 -30.17 -29.66
N LEU A 221 25.08 -30.29 -30.59
CA LEU A 221 24.22 -29.19 -31.03
C LEU A 221 23.06 -28.90 -30.06
N LYS A 222 22.52 -29.93 -29.38
CA LYS A 222 21.36 -29.81 -28.47
C LYS A 222 21.72 -29.21 -27.11
N LEU A 223 22.91 -29.51 -26.58
CA LEU A 223 23.31 -29.21 -25.19
C LEU A 223 23.33 -27.70 -24.86
N ARG A 224 23.52 -26.80 -25.83
CA ARG A 224 23.68 -25.35 -25.56
C ARG A 224 22.38 -24.55 -25.48
N HIS A 225 21.30 -25.00 -26.12
CA HIS A 225 20.01 -24.29 -26.03
C HIS A 225 19.42 -24.39 -24.62
N GLN A 226 19.54 -25.57 -24.00
CA GLN A 226 19.06 -25.84 -22.64
C GLN A 226 19.84 -25.03 -21.59
N GLU A 227 21.16 -24.91 -21.72
CA GLU A 227 21.98 -24.14 -20.79
C GLU A 227 21.62 -22.64 -20.74
N ARG A 228 21.35 -22.01 -21.89
CA ARG A 228 21.00 -20.59 -21.93
C ARG A 228 19.66 -20.32 -21.26
N TYR A 229 18.69 -21.20 -21.48
CA TYR A 229 17.38 -21.12 -20.85
C TYR A 229 17.49 -21.26 -19.33
N LEU A 230 18.23 -22.26 -18.86
CA LEU A 230 18.42 -22.52 -17.43
C LEU A 230 19.16 -21.37 -16.73
N LYS A 231 20.25 -20.87 -17.34
CA LYS A 231 20.99 -19.71 -16.81
C LYS A 231 20.10 -18.47 -16.69
N ARG A 232 19.23 -18.22 -17.68
CA ARG A 232 18.33 -17.06 -17.66
C ARG A 232 17.32 -17.14 -16.51
N ILE A 233 16.71 -18.32 -16.29
CA ILE A 233 15.78 -18.54 -15.18
C ILE A 233 16.47 -18.35 -13.83
N ILE A 234 17.67 -18.93 -13.68
CA ILE A 234 18.45 -18.80 -12.45
C ILE A 234 18.75 -17.32 -12.17
N TYR A 235 19.26 -16.56 -13.14
CA TYR A 235 19.55 -15.13 -12.95
C TYR A 235 18.30 -14.30 -12.61
N THR A 236 17.17 -14.55 -13.27
CA THR A 236 15.93 -13.84 -12.95
C THR A 236 15.40 -14.17 -11.56
N SER A 237 15.51 -15.44 -11.13
CA SER A 237 15.07 -15.87 -9.80
C SER A 237 15.95 -15.29 -8.68
N VAL A 238 17.26 -15.23 -8.89
CA VAL A 238 18.21 -14.61 -7.96
C VAL A 238 17.96 -13.11 -7.85
N ALA A 239 17.79 -12.41 -8.98
CA ALA A 239 17.49 -10.97 -8.98
C ALA A 239 16.17 -10.66 -8.26
N ALA A 240 15.12 -11.46 -8.50
CA ALA A 240 13.84 -11.32 -7.81
C ALA A 240 13.97 -11.52 -6.30
N SER A 241 14.76 -12.52 -5.87
CA SER A 241 14.99 -12.81 -4.45
C SER A 241 15.73 -11.66 -3.75
N ILE A 242 16.75 -11.09 -4.40
CA ILE A 242 17.49 -9.92 -3.89
C ILE A 242 16.56 -8.71 -3.74
N ALA A 243 15.75 -8.43 -4.77
CA ALA A 243 14.79 -7.33 -4.72
C ALA A 243 13.76 -7.49 -3.59
N MET A 244 13.28 -8.71 -3.37
CA MET A 244 12.35 -9.02 -2.27
C MET A 244 12.99 -8.81 -0.90
N LEU A 245 14.27 -9.19 -0.74
CA LEU A 245 15.01 -9.00 0.50
C LEU A 245 15.22 -7.51 0.81
N ILE A 246 15.59 -6.71 -0.20
CA ILE A 246 15.71 -5.25 -0.07
C ILE A 246 14.36 -4.62 0.31
N PHE A 247 13.27 -5.09 -0.31
CA PHE A 247 11.93 -4.61 0.02
C PHE A 247 11.54 -4.91 1.47
N VAL A 248 11.78 -6.13 1.95
CA VAL A 248 11.51 -6.52 3.35
C VAL A 248 12.32 -5.67 4.33
N VAL A 249 13.61 -5.45 4.07
CA VAL A 249 14.46 -4.58 4.90
C VAL A 249 13.95 -3.14 4.88
N SER A 250 13.59 -2.61 3.71
CA SER A 250 13.04 -1.25 3.58
C SER A 250 11.75 -1.09 4.39
N VAL A 251 10.78 -1.99 4.22
CA VAL A 251 9.49 -1.95 4.95
C VAL A 251 9.70 -2.05 6.47
N THR A 252 10.58 -2.93 6.93
CA THR A 252 10.87 -3.07 8.37
C THR A 252 11.53 -1.82 8.95
N THR A 253 12.46 -1.17 8.23
CA THR A 253 13.04 0.10 8.67
C THR A 253 12.01 1.23 8.72
N LEU A 254 11.12 1.32 7.73
CA LEU A 254 10.03 2.30 7.71
C LEU A 254 9.05 2.09 8.87
N TYR A 255 8.70 0.83 9.15
CA TYR A 255 7.84 0.47 10.28
C TYR A 255 8.46 0.87 11.63
N LEU A 256 9.73 0.54 11.86
CA LEU A 256 10.43 0.93 13.09
C LEU A 256 10.50 2.46 13.26
N LYS A 257 10.76 3.19 12.17
CA LYS A 257 10.78 4.66 12.17
C LYS A 257 9.39 5.24 12.45
N SER A 258 8.33 4.64 11.90
CA SER A 258 6.94 5.04 12.15
C SER A 258 6.57 4.88 13.62
N VAL A 259 6.86 3.72 14.23
CA VAL A 259 6.60 3.47 15.66
C VAL A 259 7.38 4.45 16.55
N ALA A 260 8.63 4.78 16.21
CA ALA A 260 9.40 5.77 16.96
C ALA A 260 8.81 7.19 16.83
N SER A 261 8.31 7.55 15.64
CA SER A 261 7.65 8.83 15.39
C SER A 261 6.34 8.96 16.18
N GLU A 262 5.54 7.89 16.21
CA GLU A 262 4.29 7.84 16.98
C GLU A 262 4.55 8.02 18.48
N ARG A 263 5.57 7.35 19.03
CA ARG A 263 5.97 7.54 20.43
C ARG A 263 6.34 8.98 20.74
N LYS A 264 7.06 9.66 19.86
CA LYS A 264 7.42 11.08 20.02
C LYS A 264 6.20 12.00 19.96
N ALA A 265 5.25 11.71 19.08
CA ALA A 265 3.99 12.47 18.99
C ALA A 265 3.15 12.29 20.26
N ASN A 266 3.00 11.05 20.74
CA ASN A 266 2.27 10.74 21.98
C ASN A 266 2.94 11.38 23.20
N GLU A 267 4.28 11.44 23.24
CA GLU A 267 5.03 12.13 24.28
C GLU A 267 4.68 13.64 24.32
N GLN A 268 4.68 14.32 23.16
CA GLN A 268 4.34 15.74 23.08
C GLN A 268 2.87 16.00 23.42
N SER A 269 1.97 15.15 22.93
CA SER A 269 0.55 15.23 23.25
C SER A 269 0.32 15.07 24.76
N SER A 270 0.90 14.04 25.38
CA SER A 270 0.78 13.79 26.82
C SER A 270 1.32 14.96 27.63
N LEU A 271 2.49 15.52 27.26
CA LEU A 271 3.04 16.69 27.91
C LEU A 271 2.10 17.91 27.84
N MET A 272 1.50 18.16 26.68
CA MET A 272 0.54 19.25 26.50
C MET A 272 -0.72 19.02 27.35
N THR A 273 -1.25 17.80 27.36
CA THR A 273 -2.43 17.44 28.15
C THR A 273 -2.15 17.54 29.66
N LEU A 274 -0.96 17.16 30.13
CA LEU A 274 -0.55 17.36 31.53
C LEU A 274 -0.46 18.84 31.89
N ASN A 275 0.01 19.71 30.99
CA ASN A 275 -0.01 21.15 31.23
C ASN A 275 -1.45 21.68 31.38
N MET A 276 -2.39 21.20 30.54
CA MET A 276 -3.81 21.55 30.68
C MET A 276 -4.40 21.07 32.01
N ALA A 277 -4.02 19.88 32.48
CA ALA A 277 -4.41 19.40 33.80
C ALA A 277 -3.91 20.32 34.93
N ASN A 278 -2.66 20.78 34.81
CA ASN A 278 -2.10 21.73 35.77
C ASN A 278 -2.83 23.09 35.74
N GLU A 279 -3.21 23.59 34.56
CA GLU A 279 -4.03 24.80 34.43
C GLU A 279 -5.41 24.63 35.09
N ALA A 280 -6.08 23.49 34.89
CA ALA A 280 -7.35 23.18 35.54
C ALA A 280 -7.22 23.18 37.08
N ASN A 281 -6.11 22.65 37.60
CA ASN A 281 -5.79 22.73 39.04
C ASN A 281 -5.63 24.17 39.53
N LEU A 282 -4.90 25.01 38.78
CA LEU A 282 -4.70 26.42 39.13
C LEU A 282 -6.00 27.23 39.11
N GLN A 283 -6.95 26.86 38.26
CA GLN A 283 -8.30 27.44 38.21
C GLN A 283 -9.23 26.93 39.33
N GLY A 284 -8.76 25.99 40.16
CA GLY A 284 -9.54 25.39 41.24
C GLY A 284 -10.36 24.16 40.84
N ASN A 285 -10.40 23.79 39.56
CA ASN A 285 -11.12 22.62 39.07
C ASN A 285 -10.25 21.35 39.15
N ARG A 286 -10.01 20.89 40.38
CA ARG A 286 -9.08 19.78 40.68
C ARG A 286 -9.56 18.44 40.16
N MET A 287 -10.86 18.17 40.18
CA MET A 287 -11.42 16.92 39.65
C MET A 287 -11.16 16.81 38.14
N LEU A 288 -11.36 17.91 37.40
CA LEU A 288 -11.02 17.98 35.99
C LEU A 288 -9.51 17.80 35.76
N GLY A 289 -8.67 18.43 36.59
CA GLY A 289 -7.21 18.27 36.55
C GLY A 289 -6.79 16.81 36.66
N VAL A 290 -7.35 16.05 37.62
CA VAL A 290 -7.07 14.61 37.79
C VAL A 290 -7.48 13.80 36.56
N LEU A 291 -8.70 14.03 36.03
CA LEU A 291 -9.19 13.29 34.87
C LEU A 291 -8.36 13.54 33.61
N ILE A 292 -7.99 14.80 33.36
CA ILE A 292 -7.13 15.17 32.23
C ILE A 292 -5.74 14.53 32.40
N ALA A 293 -5.19 14.56 33.61
CA ALA A 293 -3.89 13.94 33.91
C ALA A 293 -3.91 12.43 33.67
N GLN A 294 -5.00 11.73 34.05
CA GLN A 294 -5.17 10.30 33.80
C GLN A 294 -5.25 9.99 32.31
N GLU A 295 -6.04 10.74 31.54
CA GLU A 295 -6.14 10.54 30.09
C GLU A 295 -4.80 10.80 29.39
N ALA A 296 -4.03 11.79 29.87
CA ALA A 296 -2.70 12.09 29.35
C ALA A 296 -1.73 10.90 29.44
N MET A 297 -1.89 10.04 30.46
CA MET A 297 -0.99 8.90 30.71
C MET A 297 -1.37 7.62 29.97
N LYS A 298 -2.58 7.54 29.39
CA LYS A 298 -3.11 6.33 28.74
C LYS A 298 -2.24 5.79 27.60
N ASN A 299 -1.62 6.69 26.84
CA ASN A 299 -0.75 6.35 25.70
C ASN A 299 0.75 6.47 26.03
N VAL A 300 1.11 6.70 27.30
CA VAL A 300 2.50 6.82 27.75
C VAL A 300 3.05 5.44 28.06
N SER A 301 4.28 5.15 27.63
CA SER A 301 4.91 3.85 27.87
C SER A 301 6.37 3.99 28.35
N PRO A 302 6.90 3.01 29.11
CA PRO A 302 8.30 3.03 29.59
C PRO A 302 9.37 3.07 28.48
N LYS A 303 8.99 2.79 27.22
CA LYS A 303 9.87 2.83 26.06
C LYS A 303 10.06 4.23 25.47
N MET A 304 9.39 5.24 26.02
CA MET A 304 9.51 6.64 25.61
C MET A 304 10.72 7.29 26.27
N GLU A 305 11.38 8.21 25.55
CA GLU A 305 12.60 8.87 26.02
C GLU A 305 12.35 9.72 27.27
N LYS A 306 11.23 10.45 27.33
CA LYS A 306 10.88 11.31 28.47
C LYS A 306 9.86 10.69 29.45
N TYR A 307 9.76 9.35 29.51
CA TYR A 307 8.82 8.66 30.39
C TYR A 307 8.91 9.16 31.85
N ASN A 308 10.10 9.15 32.45
CA ASN A 308 10.30 9.59 33.84
C ASN A 308 9.87 11.05 34.08
N LYS A 309 10.00 11.91 33.07
CA LYS A 309 9.60 13.32 33.17
C LYS A 309 8.07 13.44 33.16
N LEU A 310 7.40 12.70 32.28
CA LEU A 310 5.94 12.66 32.21
C LEU A 310 5.35 12.08 33.49
N GLU A 311 5.91 10.97 33.97
CA GLU A 311 5.52 10.33 35.22
C GLU A 311 5.69 11.28 36.43
N ALA A 312 6.86 11.93 36.55
CA ALA A 312 7.07 12.91 37.62
C ALA A 312 6.11 14.10 37.56
N GLN A 313 5.76 14.59 36.36
CA GLN A 313 4.76 15.65 36.20
C GLN A 313 3.36 15.18 36.57
N TYR A 314 2.98 13.99 36.14
CA TYR A 314 1.71 13.36 36.49
C TYR A 314 1.57 13.23 38.01
N GLU A 315 2.57 12.69 38.70
CA GLU A 315 2.60 12.57 40.16
C GLU A 315 2.52 13.94 40.86
N ASN A 316 3.22 14.95 40.35
CA ASN A 316 3.13 16.32 40.87
C ASN A 316 1.70 16.89 40.71
N ILE A 317 1.08 16.71 39.55
CA ILE A 317 -0.30 17.15 39.29
C ILE A 317 -1.27 16.43 40.21
N LEU A 318 -1.13 15.12 40.41
CA LEU A 318 -1.95 14.36 41.34
C LEU A 318 -1.78 14.88 42.77
N ASN A 319 -0.54 15.06 43.23
CA ASN A 319 -0.28 15.61 44.56
C ASN A 319 -0.89 16.99 44.73
N ASN A 320 -0.72 17.91 43.77
CA ASN A 320 -1.33 19.24 43.84
C ASN A 320 -2.87 19.18 43.83
N SER A 321 -3.45 18.19 43.17
CA SER A 321 -4.90 17.97 43.16
C SER A 321 -5.39 17.47 44.52
N LEU A 322 -4.66 16.53 45.13
CA LEU A 322 -5.02 15.82 46.35
C LEU A 322 -4.62 16.56 47.64
N ILE A 323 -3.65 17.47 47.59
CA ILE A 323 -3.30 18.32 48.74
C ILE A 323 -4.44 19.32 48.95
N THR A 324 -5.38 18.93 49.82
CA THR A 324 -6.37 19.79 50.42
C THR A 324 -5.65 20.66 51.46
N LEU A 325 -5.32 21.89 51.10
CA LEU A 325 -5.08 22.90 52.15
C LEU A 325 -6.37 22.97 52.98
N PRO A 326 -6.29 23.10 54.32
CA PRO A 326 -7.46 23.09 55.21
C PRO A 326 -8.49 24.19 54.88
N PHE A 327 -8.16 25.14 54.01
CA PHE A 327 -9.04 26.15 53.47
C PHE A 327 -8.76 26.35 51.97
N SER A 328 -9.25 25.44 51.11
CA SER A 328 -9.34 25.70 49.66
C SER A 328 -10.72 26.26 49.34
N ASN A 329 -10.78 27.36 48.60
CA ASN A 329 -12.05 27.90 48.10
C ASN A 329 -12.77 26.82 47.28
N GLN A 330 -14.01 26.50 47.67
CA GLN A 330 -14.84 25.56 46.91
C GLN A 330 -15.33 26.18 45.60
N PHE A 331 -15.62 27.49 45.61
CA PHE A 331 -16.05 28.27 44.46
C PHE A 331 -15.40 29.66 44.46
N ILE A 332 -15.22 30.23 43.27
CA ILE A 332 -14.93 31.65 43.06
C ILE A 332 -16.17 32.23 42.37
N LEU A 333 -16.81 33.22 42.99
CA LEU A 333 -18.01 33.88 42.45
C LEU A 333 -17.59 35.19 41.78
N PRO A 334 -17.49 35.26 40.44
CA PRO A 334 -17.09 36.48 39.74
C PRO A 334 -18.26 37.47 39.76
N THR A 335 -18.25 38.41 40.70
CA THR A 335 -19.31 39.42 40.81
C THR A 335 -19.15 40.55 39.80
N GLU A 336 -17.91 40.81 39.36
CA GLU A 336 -17.55 41.94 38.48
C GLU A 336 -18.05 43.31 38.99
N SER A 337 -18.31 43.40 40.30
CA SER A 337 -18.82 44.62 40.93
C SER A 337 -17.68 45.49 41.44
N GLU A 338 -17.79 46.80 41.24
CA GLU A 338 -16.89 47.78 41.84
C GLU A 338 -17.14 47.96 43.35
N THR A 339 -18.27 47.45 43.86
CA THR A 339 -18.67 47.56 45.26
C THR A 339 -18.60 46.22 45.97
N VAL A 340 -18.09 46.22 47.20
CA VAL A 340 -17.98 45.01 48.03
C VAL A 340 -19.20 44.93 48.95
N SER A 341 -20.31 44.39 48.45
CA SER A 341 -21.51 44.19 49.25
C SER A 341 -22.15 42.83 49.00
N PHE A 342 -22.48 42.14 50.09
CA PHE A 342 -23.13 40.84 50.04
C PHE A 342 -23.95 40.56 51.29
N GLY A 343 -24.85 39.58 51.20
CA GLY A 343 -25.57 38.97 52.31
C GLY A 343 -25.65 37.46 52.12
N ILE A 344 -25.40 36.71 53.19
CA ILE A 344 -25.47 35.24 53.21
C ILE A 344 -26.78 34.82 53.86
N SER A 345 -27.48 33.87 53.24
CA SER A 345 -28.71 33.33 53.81
C SER A 345 -28.47 32.62 55.14
N SER A 346 -29.48 32.62 55.99
CA SER A 346 -29.45 31.99 57.31
C SER A 346 -29.22 30.48 57.25
N ASP A 347 -29.65 29.82 56.17
CA ASP A 347 -29.38 28.40 55.89
C ASP A 347 -28.02 28.16 55.21
N SER A 348 -27.27 29.21 54.89
CA SER A 348 -25.96 29.16 54.21
C SER A 348 -25.99 28.47 52.84
N LYS A 349 -27.16 28.36 52.19
CA LYS A 349 -27.32 27.73 50.87
C LYS A 349 -27.23 28.70 49.71
N TRP A 350 -27.40 29.99 49.97
CA TRP A 350 -27.31 31.00 48.94
C TRP A 350 -26.77 32.33 49.46
N LEU A 351 -26.22 33.12 48.57
CA LEU A 351 -25.70 34.45 48.86
C LEU A 351 -26.23 35.44 47.83
N ILE A 352 -26.52 36.65 48.24
CA ILE A 352 -26.77 37.77 47.34
C ILE A 352 -25.55 38.70 47.35
N SER A 353 -25.07 39.11 46.18
CA SER A 353 -23.99 40.10 46.03
C SER A 353 -24.41 41.22 45.10
N SER A 354 -23.70 42.35 45.17
CA SER A 354 -23.69 43.31 44.07
C SER A 354 -23.08 42.63 42.82
N GLY A 355 -23.59 42.98 41.65
CA GLY A 355 -23.08 42.52 40.36
C GLY A 355 -22.45 43.65 39.56
N SER A 356 -22.10 43.36 38.31
CA SER A 356 -21.71 44.37 37.32
C SER A 356 -22.92 45.26 36.96
N PHE A 357 -22.66 46.55 36.80
CA PHE A 357 -23.67 47.58 36.51
C PHE A 357 -24.80 47.67 37.57
N ASN A 358 -26.06 47.60 37.13
CA ASN A 358 -27.24 47.86 37.96
C ASN A 358 -27.86 46.59 38.55
N ASN A 359 -27.07 45.53 38.72
CA ASN A 359 -27.59 44.23 39.11
C ASN A 359 -27.16 43.82 40.52
N ALA A 360 -28.00 43.01 41.17
CA ALA A 360 -27.59 42.14 42.27
C ALA A 360 -27.76 40.67 41.84
N ILE A 361 -26.83 39.81 42.23
CA ILE A 361 -26.78 38.42 41.80
C ILE A 361 -26.99 37.53 43.02
N ILE A 362 -27.91 36.58 42.91
CA ILE A 362 -28.15 35.54 43.90
C ILE A 362 -27.45 34.27 43.42
N TRP A 363 -26.55 33.77 44.24
CA TRP A 363 -25.70 32.62 44.00
C TRP A 363 -26.16 31.44 44.82
N ASP A 364 -26.12 30.26 44.24
CA ASP A 364 -26.26 28.97 44.92
C ASP A 364 -24.88 28.58 45.49
N LEU A 365 -24.79 28.36 46.80
CA LEU A 365 -23.54 28.02 47.47
C LEU A 365 -23.23 26.52 47.45
N ASP A 366 -24.18 25.66 47.09
CA ASP A 366 -23.96 24.21 46.96
C ASP A 366 -23.17 23.90 45.67
N ASN A 367 -23.40 24.66 44.59
CA ASN A 367 -22.79 24.44 43.27
C ASN A 367 -22.06 25.65 42.66
N GLY A 368 -22.10 26.82 43.30
CA GLY A 368 -21.46 28.06 42.82
C GLY A 368 -22.17 28.74 41.64
N GLY A 369 -23.36 28.27 41.25
CA GLY A 369 -24.13 28.76 40.12
C GLY A 369 -24.96 30.01 40.43
N ILE A 370 -25.42 30.69 39.37
CA ILE A 370 -26.33 31.84 39.51
C ILE A 370 -27.77 31.33 39.61
N LYS A 371 -28.44 31.59 40.73
CA LYS A 371 -29.86 31.28 40.95
C LYS A 371 -30.77 32.34 40.32
N LYS A 372 -30.42 33.62 40.48
CA LYS A 372 -31.21 34.74 39.95
C LYS A 372 -30.38 36.00 39.81
N THR A 373 -30.62 36.77 38.75
CA THR A 373 -30.14 38.14 38.60
C THR A 373 -31.30 39.10 38.79
N LEU A 374 -31.11 40.08 39.68
CA LEU A 374 -32.05 41.15 39.96
C LEU A 374 -31.52 42.44 39.35
N THR A 375 -32.37 43.17 38.62
CA THR A 375 -31.98 44.42 37.94
C THR A 375 -32.66 45.61 38.59
N PHE A 376 -31.88 46.66 38.82
CA PHE A 376 -32.29 47.91 39.44
C PHE A 376 -32.11 49.09 38.48
N GLU A 377 -32.66 50.24 38.85
CA GLU A 377 -32.57 51.47 38.03
C GLU A 377 -31.18 52.11 38.02
N ALA A 378 -30.30 51.76 38.97
CA ALA A 378 -28.96 52.32 39.14
C ALA A 378 -28.01 51.29 39.80
N PRO A 379 -26.67 51.51 39.77
CA PRO A 379 -25.70 50.59 40.35
C PRO A 379 -26.00 50.25 41.80
N VAL A 380 -25.81 48.97 42.15
CA VAL A 380 -26.02 48.47 43.52
C VAL A 380 -24.79 48.79 44.36
N VAL A 381 -24.98 49.53 45.44
CA VAL A 381 -23.90 50.05 46.29
C VAL A 381 -23.86 49.35 47.65
N SER A 382 -25.02 48.96 48.17
CA SER A 382 -25.11 48.23 49.43
C SER A 382 -26.26 47.24 49.45
N ILE A 383 -26.07 46.14 50.18
CA ILE A 383 -27.06 45.08 50.36
C ILE A 383 -27.13 44.73 51.85
N ALA A 384 -28.35 44.60 52.35
CA ALA A 384 -28.63 44.08 53.69
C ALA A 384 -29.68 42.97 53.58
N LEU A 385 -29.29 41.74 53.92
CA LEU A 385 -30.19 40.61 53.97
C LEU A 385 -30.80 40.47 55.37
N SER A 386 -32.11 40.22 55.46
CA SER A 386 -32.78 40.01 56.73
C SER A 386 -32.28 38.72 57.40
N PRO A 387 -32.16 38.70 58.74
CA PRO A 387 -31.86 37.49 59.51
C PRO A 387 -32.70 36.26 59.16
N ASP A 388 -33.96 36.43 58.76
CA ASP A 388 -34.85 35.34 58.33
C ASP A 388 -34.71 34.98 56.84
N SER A 389 -33.86 35.71 56.11
CA SER A 389 -33.57 35.56 54.68
C SER A 389 -34.76 35.74 53.74
N LYS A 390 -35.89 36.27 54.23
CA LYS A 390 -37.11 36.51 53.43
C LYS A 390 -37.10 37.83 52.70
N LYS A 391 -36.33 38.81 53.18
CA LYS A 391 -36.25 40.16 52.61
C LYS A 391 -34.81 40.59 52.45
N SER A 392 -34.53 41.33 51.38
CA SER A 392 -33.26 42.03 51.21
C SER A 392 -33.51 43.50 50.92
N TYR A 393 -32.75 44.39 51.56
CA TYR A 393 -32.74 45.80 51.22
C TYR A 393 -31.51 46.10 50.37
N VAL A 394 -31.73 46.77 49.25
CA VAL A 394 -30.70 47.09 48.25
C VAL A 394 -30.63 48.60 48.07
N GLY A 395 -29.49 49.18 48.41
CA GLY A 395 -29.19 50.60 48.25
C GLY A 395 -28.51 50.83 46.91
N THR A 396 -29.02 51.79 46.14
CA THR A 396 -28.54 52.09 44.80
C THR A 396 -27.89 53.48 44.72
N ALA A 397 -27.07 53.71 43.69
CA ALA A 397 -26.35 54.97 43.49
C ALA A 397 -27.28 56.17 43.22
N ASN A 398 -28.56 55.94 42.88
CA ASN A 398 -29.58 56.99 42.74
C ASN A 398 -30.28 57.35 44.07
N ASN A 399 -29.66 57.03 45.20
CA ASN A 399 -30.09 57.37 46.57
C ASN A 399 -31.34 56.63 47.09
N LYS A 400 -31.90 55.72 46.30
CA LYS A 400 -33.06 54.91 46.68
C LYS A 400 -32.65 53.66 47.45
N ILE A 401 -33.60 53.12 48.20
CA ILE A 401 -33.51 51.81 48.84
C ILE A 401 -34.67 50.97 48.32
N PHE A 402 -34.37 49.77 47.86
CA PHE A 402 -35.37 48.82 47.38
C PHE A 402 -35.49 47.66 48.36
N GLU A 403 -36.72 47.28 48.69
CA GLU A 403 -37.05 46.02 49.34
C GLU A 403 -37.23 44.95 48.26
N VAL A 404 -36.54 43.83 48.42
CA VAL A 404 -36.66 42.64 47.59
C VAL A 404 -37.27 41.54 48.44
N ASN A 405 -38.39 40.98 48.00
CA ASN A 405 -38.92 39.74 48.58
C ASN A 405 -38.14 38.55 48.00
N MET A 406 -37.51 37.74 48.86
CA MET A 406 -36.62 36.66 48.42
C MET A 406 -37.35 35.37 48.03
N GLU A 407 -38.66 35.26 48.30
CA GLU A 407 -39.49 34.12 47.89
C GLU A 407 -39.98 34.26 46.44
N ASN A 408 -40.35 35.48 46.01
CA ASN A 408 -40.90 35.74 44.67
C ASN A 408 -40.10 36.75 43.83
N TYR A 409 -39.02 37.32 44.38
CA TYR A 409 -38.15 38.30 43.74
C TYR A 409 -38.83 39.62 43.34
N GLU A 410 -39.95 39.97 43.96
CA GLU A 410 -40.57 41.28 43.78
C GLU A 410 -39.71 42.39 44.37
N ILE A 411 -39.51 43.47 43.60
CA ILE A 411 -38.71 44.63 43.96
C ILE A 411 -39.64 45.84 44.18
N LYS A 412 -39.56 46.48 45.35
CA LYS A 412 -40.36 47.66 45.72
C LYS A 412 -39.47 48.76 46.25
N ASN A 413 -39.60 49.97 45.71
CA ASN A 413 -38.92 51.14 46.28
C ASN A 413 -39.54 51.49 47.64
N VAL A 414 -38.71 51.64 48.66
CA VAL A 414 -39.13 51.86 50.05
C VAL A 414 -38.33 53.02 50.67
N PHE A 415 -38.87 53.60 51.74
CA PHE A 415 -38.22 54.66 52.53
C PHE A 415 -38.00 56.03 51.84
N GLY A 416 -38.62 56.25 50.67
CA GLY A 416 -38.75 57.57 50.04
C GLY A 416 -37.46 58.11 49.37
N ASN A 417 -37.54 59.33 48.85
CA ASN A 417 -36.41 59.98 48.17
C ASN A 417 -35.40 60.54 49.18
N SER A 418 -34.11 60.30 48.92
CA SER A 418 -32.98 60.86 49.67
C SER A 418 -32.01 61.56 48.73
N THR A 419 -31.17 62.43 49.28
CA THR A 419 -30.14 63.18 48.55
C THR A 419 -28.81 62.46 48.48
N LEU A 420 -28.60 61.41 49.28
CA LEU A 420 -27.33 60.67 49.38
C LEU A 420 -27.53 59.15 49.35
N PRO A 421 -26.59 58.39 48.77
CA PRO A 421 -26.70 56.94 48.65
C PRO A 421 -26.43 56.26 49.99
N ALA A 422 -27.18 55.19 50.27
CA ALA A 422 -26.92 54.31 51.40
C ALA A 422 -25.71 53.43 51.06
N VAL A 423 -24.54 53.79 51.58
CA VAL A 423 -23.26 53.12 51.28
C VAL A 423 -23.05 51.87 52.13
N ALA A 424 -23.74 51.78 53.26
CA ALA A 424 -23.77 50.58 54.09
C ALA A 424 -25.13 50.45 54.76
N MET A 425 -25.65 49.23 54.84
CA MET A 425 -26.94 48.93 55.46
C MET A 425 -26.85 47.67 56.32
N ARG A 426 -27.59 47.65 57.43
CA ARG A 426 -27.79 46.46 58.27
C ARG A 426 -29.23 46.45 58.82
N ILE A 427 -29.77 45.26 58.94
CA ILE A 427 -31.08 45.02 59.55
C ILE A 427 -30.83 44.56 60.98
N SER A 428 -31.66 45.01 61.92
CA SER A 428 -31.59 44.56 63.29
C SER A 428 -31.93 43.07 63.40
N LYS A 429 -31.34 42.36 64.37
CA LYS A 429 -31.54 40.91 64.57
C LYS A 429 -33.02 40.50 64.70
N ASN A 430 -33.85 41.39 65.24
CA ASN A 430 -35.29 41.19 65.41
C ASN A 430 -36.13 41.58 64.17
N ASN A 431 -35.52 41.87 63.02
CA ASN A 431 -36.17 42.30 61.77
C ASN A 431 -37.04 43.57 61.88
N LYS A 432 -36.89 44.35 62.94
CA LYS A 432 -37.74 45.53 63.18
C LYS A 432 -37.18 46.82 62.57
N TYR A 433 -35.86 46.95 62.54
CA TYR A 433 -35.19 48.19 62.15
C TYR A 433 -34.20 47.98 61.00
N LEU A 434 -34.16 48.94 60.08
CA LEU A 434 -33.11 49.05 59.06
C LEU A 434 -32.25 50.26 59.39
N PHE A 435 -30.95 50.04 59.51
CA PHE A 435 -29.93 51.08 59.67
C PHE A 435 -29.27 51.31 58.32
N ALA A 436 -29.33 52.54 57.82
CA ALA A 436 -28.72 52.92 56.56
C ALA A 436 -27.75 54.09 56.77
N LEU A 437 -26.47 53.82 56.56
CA LEU A 437 -25.44 54.84 56.58
C LEU A 437 -25.30 55.44 55.18
N ARG A 438 -25.54 56.75 55.08
CA ARG A 438 -25.47 57.51 53.84
C ARG A 438 -24.20 58.35 53.80
N ASN A 439 -23.42 58.17 52.73
CA ASN A 439 -22.15 58.84 52.49
C ASN A 439 -21.21 58.91 53.72
N ALA A 440 -21.26 57.89 54.60
CA ALA A 440 -20.54 57.84 55.88
C ALA A 440 -20.81 58.97 56.90
N LEU A 441 -21.81 59.82 56.68
CA LEU A 441 -22.09 61.00 57.51
C LEU A 441 -23.49 61.01 58.13
N ILE A 442 -24.46 60.34 57.52
CA ILE A 442 -25.83 60.33 58.02
C ILE A 442 -26.25 58.89 58.27
N LEU A 443 -26.59 58.57 59.51
CA LEU A 443 -27.17 57.29 59.87
C LEU A 443 -28.69 57.44 60.01
N ASP A 444 -29.43 56.93 59.02
CA ASP A 444 -30.88 56.84 59.09
C ASP A 444 -31.30 55.52 59.74
N VAL A 445 -32.31 55.60 60.61
CA VAL A 445 -32.96 54.44 61.23
C VAL A 445 -34.41 54.38 60.77
N PHE A 446 -34.79 53.27 60.15
CA PHE A 446 -36.13 53.03 59.63
C PHE A 446 -36.83 51.92 60.40
N ASP A 447 -38.14 52.08 60.59
CA ASP A 447 -39.05 51.01 60.99
C ASP A 447 -39.44 50.21 59.75
N ILE A 448 -39.11 48.92 59.73
CA ILE A 448 -39.39 48.01 58.61
C ILE A 448 -40.89 47.74 58.48
N GLN A 449 -41.61 47.56 59.59
CA GLN A 449 -43.02 47.20 59.58
C GLN A 449 -43.88 48.36 59.08
N ASN A 450 -43.59 49.56 59.53
CA ASN A 450 -44.34 50.78 59.19
C ASN A 450 -43.75 51.53 57.97
N GLN A 451 -42.65 51.02 57.38
CA GLN A 451 -41.92 51.62 56.27
C GLN A 451 -41.62 53.12 56.43
N LYS A 452 -41.29 53.54 57.66
CA LYS A 452 -41.12 54.95 58.02
C LYS A 452 -39.75 55.22 58.64
N LYS A 453 -39.15 56.36 58.31
CA LYS A 453 -37.96 56.86 58.99
C LYS A 453 -38.30 57.27 60.42
N LEU A 454 -37.59 56.71 61.40
CA LEU A 454 -37.75 57.02 62.82
C LEU A 454 -36.76 58.09 63.26
N TYR A 455 -35.47 57.89 62.94
CA TYR A 455 -34.37 58.75 63.37
C TYR A 455 -33.41 59.01 62.23
N SER A 456 -32.68 60.11 62.32
CA SER A 456 -31.60 60.48 61.40
C SER A 456 -30.52 61.17 62.22
N PHE A 457 -29.33 60.59 62.26
CA PHE A 457 -28.20 61.11 63.00
C PHE A 457 -27.16 61.63 62.01
N THR A 458 -26.82 62.92 62.11
CA THR A 458 -25.83 63.57 61.25
C THR A 458 -24.54 63.75 62.02
N PHE A 459 -23.44 63.27 61.45
CA PHE A 459 -22.10 63.35 62.00
C PHE A 459 -21.28 64.41 61.25
N PRO A 460 -20.37 65.15 61.94
CA PRO A 460 -19.46 66.08 61.29
C PRO A 460 -18.57 65.39 60.26
N ILE A 461 -18.12 66.15 59.26
CA ILE A 461 -17.23 65.64 58.20
C ILE A 461 -15.92 65.09 58.78
N ASP A 462 -15.45 65.65 59.89
CA ASP A 462 -14.23 65.23 60.58
C ASP A 462 -14.38 63.88 61.32
N ASN A 463 -15.61 63.39 61.53
CA ASN A 463 -15.91 62.14 62.25
C ASN A 463 -16.70 61.16 61.37
N MET A 464 -16.17 60.81 60.19
CA MET A 464 -16.84 59.88 59.28
C MET A 464 -17.01 58.49 59.90
N ILE A 465 -18.18 57.88 59.72
CA ILE A 465 -18.44 56.52 60.18
C ILE A 465 -17.80 55.52 59.20
N THR A 466 -16.93 54.66 59.72
CA THR A 466 -16.23 53.62 58.94
C THR A 466 -16.90 52.25 59.01
N GLY A 467 -17.78 52.06 59.98
CA GLY A 467 -18.56 50.84 60.12
C GLY A 467 -19.60 50.96 61.22
N PHE A 468 -20.58 50.07 61.19
CA PHE A 468 -21.56 49.93 62.26
C PHE A 468 -22.03 48.49 62.36
N ALA A 469 -22.35 48.07 63.56
CA ALA A 469 -22.80 46.71 63.86
C ALA A 469 -23.69 46.70 65.09
N GLU A 470 -24.66 45.79 65.11
CA GLU A 470 -25.43 45.48 66.31
C GLU A 470 -24.68 44.42 67.13
N ASN A 471 -24.64 44.59 68.45
CA ASN A 471 -24.15 43.58 69.37
C ASN A 471 -25.08 42.37 69.32
N PRO A 472 -24.59 41.17 68.97
CA PRO A 472 -25.44 40.00 68.83
C PRO A 472 -26.03 39.47 70.14
N GLN A 473 -25.50 39.89 71.29
CA GLN A 473 -25.94 39.49 72.64
C GLN A 473 -26.79 40.55 73.33
N THR A 474 -26.40 41.83 73.25
CA THR A 474 -27.08 42.91 73.98
C THR A 474 -28.06 43.71 73.13
N ASN A 475 -28.08 43.50 71.81
CA ASN A 475 -28.83 44.32 70.83
C ASN A 475 -28.46 45.81 70.87
N ASN A 476 -27.32 46.18 71.48
CA ASN A 476 -26.81 47.55 71.42
C ASN A 476 -26.22 47.81 70.04
N PHE A 477 -26.54 48.96 69.47
CA PHE A 477 -25.97 49.38 68.19
C PHE A 477 -24.65 50.13 68.41
N PHE A 478 -23.59 49.69 67.75
CA PHE A 478 -22.29 50.34 67.75
C PHE A 478 -21.98 50.90 66.37
N TYR A 479 -21.27 52.03 66.35
CA TYR A 479 -20.71 52.60 65.14
C TYR A 479 -19.27 53.02 65.43
N PHE A 480 -18.44 52.96 64.39
CA PHE A 480 -17.01 53.26 64.47
C PHE A 480 -16.75 54.58 63.75
N GLU A 481 -16.26 55.57 64.48
CA GLU A 481 -15.83 56.86 63.92
C GLU A 481 -14.35 56.78 63.53
N LYS A 482 -14.02 57.33 62.36
CA LYS A 482 -12.63 57.65 62.00
C LYS A 482 -12.28 58.97 62.67
N ARG A 483 -11.28 58.97 63.55
CA ARG A 483 -10.65 60.20 64.05
C ARG A 483 -9.55 60.67 63.11
#